data_AF-A0A838FSA5-F1
#
_entry.id   AF-A0A838FSA5-F1
#
_cell.length_a   1.000
_cell.length_b   1.000
_cell.length_c   1.000
_cell.angle_alpha   90.00
_cell.angle_beta   90.00
_cell.angle_gamma   90.00
#
_symmetry.space_group_name_H-M   'P 1'
#
loop_
_entity.id
_entity.type
_entity.pdbx_description
1 polymer ?
#
loop_
_entity_poly.entity_id
_entity_poly.type
_entity_poly.pdbx_seq_one_letter_code
_entity_poly.pdbx_strand_id
1 'polypeptide(L)'
;TFLGEIGGAGGGLDNVRGMALIGDTVYVTNSGTLNGAPGAAVVMYSTSGALLGSFATAGLAPSPFGILAHQGGILVSSSSAGDDIHRFTLTGTSLGTFHNSTSLNFVQQLAFASNGSILAAGFSSNNIGFLDPNNGALLGSFTASGARGVYQLGNGNILWTNSAGTHIYDVTTSTSSLVYAGSGRYLQFAPVPEPSTVAAFGVGALLLGLRAARQAKKRRSSAS
;
A
#
# COMPACT_ATOMS: atom_id res chain seq x y z
N THR A 1 8.88 -12.94 -16.78
CA THR A 1 9.75 -12.00 -17.49
C THR A 1 9.99 -10.80 -16.61
N PHE A 2 11.25 -10.40 -16.41
CA PHE A 2 11.57 -9.15 -15.73
C PHE A 2 11.01 -7.98 -16.54
N LEU A 3 10.27 -7.08 -15.90
CA LEU A 3 9.57 -5.98 -16.58
C LEU A 3 10.38 -4.67 -16.58
N GLY A 4 11.33 -4.52 -15.65
CA GLY A 4 12.14 -3.31 -15.49
C GLY A 4 12.51 -3.05 -14.03
N GLU A 5 13.37 -2.05 -13.83
CA GLU A 5 13.82 -1.54 -12.52
C GLU A 5 13.55 -0.04 -12.45
N ILE A 6 13.06 0.43 -11.30
CA ILE A 6 12.83 1.84 -10.99
C ILE A 6 13.58 2.14 -9.68
N GLY A 7 14.57 3.03 -9.74
CA GLY A 7 15.50 3.28 -8.63
C GLY A 7 16.56 2.18 -8.48
N GLY A 8 17.74 2.49 -7.93
CA GLY A 8 18.89 1.58 -7.88
C GLY A 8 20.23 2.31 -7.92
N ALA A 9 21.34 1.65 -8.28
CA ALA A 9 22.72 2.19 -8.26
C ALA A 9 22.96 3.47 -9.09
N GLY A 10 22.01 3.86 -9.95
CA GLY A 10 21.96 5.17 -10.61
C GLY A 10 20.58 5.84 -10.57
N GLY A 11 19.65 5.32 -9.75
CA GLY A 11 18.23 5.66 -9.78
C GLY A 11 17.73 6.49 -8.60
N GLY A 12 18.61 6.95 -7.71
CA GLY A 12 18.25 7.88 -6.64
C GLY A 12 17.46 7.26 -5.47
N LEU A 13 17.59 5.94 -5.26
CA LEU A 13 17.00 5.23 -4.12
C LEU A 13 18.05 4.43 -3.35
N ASP A 14 17.86 4.36 -2.04
CA ASP A 14 18.63 3.58 -1.10
C ASP A 14 17.82 3.28 0.17
N ASN A 15 17.91 2.04 0.65
CA ASN A 15 17.15 1.53 1.79
C ASN A 15 15.63 1.78 1.66
N VAL A 16 15.06 1.36 0.52
CA VAL A 16 13.62 1.40 0.25
C VAL A 16 12.89 0.43 1.16
N ARG A 17 11.80 0.88 1.79
CA ARG A 17 11.08 0.08 2.81
C ARG A 17 9.60 -0.09 2.54
N GLY A 18 9.00 0.83 1.81
CA GLY A 18 7.58 0.80 1.47
C GLY A 18 7.27 1.75 0.33
N MET A 19 6.08 1.57 -0.25
CA MET A 19 5.60 2.38 -1.34
C MET A 19 4.07 2.34 -1.42
N ALA A 20 3.49 3.33 -2.09
CA ALA A 20 2.07 3.33 -2.44
C ALA A 20 1.87 3.99 -3.80
N LEU A 21 0.91 3.47 -4.57
CA LEU A 21 0.39 4.12 -5.77
C LEU A 21 -0.77 5.03 -5.37
N ILE A 22 -0.69 6.32 -5.68
CA ILE A 22 -1.71 7.32 -5.39
C ILE A 22 -1.96 8.14 -6.66
N GLY A 23 -3.12 7.95 -7.28
CA GLY A 23 -3.34 8.42 -8.65
C GLY A 23 -2.34 7.77 -9.61
N ASP A 24 -1.67 8.58 -10.43
CA ASP A 24 -0.63 8.13 -11.38
C ASP A 24 0.81 8.24 -10.84
N THR A 25 0.95 8.47 -9.53
CA THR A 25 2.25 8.65 -8.85
C THR A 25 2.52 7.51 -7.86
N VAL A 26 3.69 6.91 -7.98
CA VAL A 26 4.27 5.97 -7.03
C VAL A 26 5.10 6.76 -6.02
N TYR A 27 4.67 6.76 -4.77
CA TYR A 27 5.40 7.34 -3.64
C TYR A 27 6.21 6.23 -2.97
N VAL A 28 7.50 6.47 -2.75
CA VAL A 28 8.45 5.47 -2.23
C VAL A 28 9.17 6.03 -1.02
N THR A 29 9.16 5.31 0.11
CA THR A 29 9.98 5.70 1.26
C THR A 29 11.44 5.41 0.99
N ASN A 30 12.29 6.38 1.29
CA ASN A 30 13.74 6.30 1.18
C ASN A 30 14.36 6.69 2.51
N SER A 31 15.38 5.95 2.95
CA SER A 31 16.09 6.27 4.20
C SER A 31 17.59 6.42 4.02
N GLY A 32 18.15 5.85 2.96
CA GLY A 32 19.59 5.84 2.73
C GLY A 32 20.06 6.95 1.79
N THR A 33 21.37 7.13 1.71
CA THR A 33 22.04 8.19 0.92
C THR A 33 22.96 7.64 -0.16
N LEU A 34 23.05 6.32 -0.32
CA LEU A 34 23.81 5.71 -1.41
C LEU A 34 23.10 5.94 -2.75
N ASN A 35 23.81 5.71 -3.86
CA ASN A 35 23.24 5.76 -5.22
C ASN A 35 22.59 7.10 -5.62
N GLY A 36 23.02 8.21 -5.00
CA GLY A 36 22.42 9.53 -5.22
C GLY A 36 21.06 9.73 -4.54
N ALA A 37 20.70 8.87 -3.60
CA ALA A 37 19.43 8.96 -2.88
C ALA A 37 19.39 10.14 -1.89
N PRO A 38 18.22 10.77 -1.68
CA PRO A 38 18.10 12.00 -0.90
C PRO A 38 18.14 11.82 0.63
N GLY A 39 18.42 10.63 1.15
CA GLY A 39 18.30 10.34 2.59
C GLY A 39 16.84 10.14 3.00
N ALA A 40 16.50 10.53 4.23
CA ALA A 40 15.13 10.40 4.76
C ALA A 40 14.13 11.23 3.95
N ALA A 41 13.39 10.56 3.06
CA ALA A 41 12.53 11.21 2.09
C ALA A 41 11.38 10.31 1.62
N VAL A 42 10.42 10.93 0.96
CA VAL A 42 9.52 10.26 0.02
C VAL A 42 9.92 10.67 -1.38
N VAL A 43 10.23 9.68 -2.22
CA VAL A 43 10.61 9.86 -3.64
C VAL A 43 9.42 9.48 -4.51
N MET A 44 9.17 10.26 -5.55
CA MET A 44 7.99 10.14 -6.41
C MET A 44 8.39 9.73 -7.81
N TYR A 45 7.72 8.71 -8.35
CA TYR A 45 7.85 8.25 -9.73
C TYR A 45 6.49 8.24 -10.42
N SER A 46 6.46 8.47 -11.72
CA SER A 46 5.29 8.12 -12.54
C SER A 46 5.15 6.61 -12.67
N THR A 47 3.96 6.14 -13.04
CA THR A 47 3.72 4.71 -13.34
C THR A 47 4.54 4.17 -14.52
N SER A 48 5.13 5.04 -15.35
CA SER A 48 6.09 4.66 -16.40
C SER A 48 7.55 4.62 -15.90
N GLY A 49 7.80 4.94 -14.63
CA GLY A 49 9.12 4.89 -14.00
C GLY A 49 9.94 6.18 -14.07
N ALA A 50 9.41 7.27 -14.63
CA ALA A 50 10.11 8.56 -14.62
C ALA A 50 10.13 9.18 -13.22
N LEU A 51 11.30 9.65 -12.75
CA LEU A 51 11.45 10.38 -11.50
C LEU A 51 10.74 11.74 -11.58
N LEU A 52 9.83 12.00 -10.65
CA LEU A 52 9.04 13.24 -10.57
C LEU A 52 9.60 14.22 -9.53
N GLY A 53 10.41 13.73 -8.59
CA GLY A 53 11.03 14.51 -7.53
C GLY A 53 10.98 13.80 -6.18
N SER A 54 11.28 14.53 -5.11
CA SER A 54 11.19 14.02 -3.73
C SER A 54 10.91 15.16 -2.76
N PHE A 55 10.50 14.80 -1.54
CA PHE A 55 10.47 15.72 -0.40
C PHE A 55 11.07 15.05 0.84
N ALA A 56 11.75 15.84 1.65
CA ALA A 56 12.39 15.36 2.87
C ALA A 56 11.35 15.01 3.94
N THR A 57 11.59 13.91 4.66
CA THR A 57 10.87 13.56 5.88
C THR A 57 11.73 13.76 7.13
N ALA A 58 12.99 14.17 6.96
CA ALA A 58 13.93 14.42 8.04
C ALA A 58 13.34 15.35 9.13
N GLY A 59 13.60 15.03 10.40
CA GLY A 59 13.07 15.76 11.56
C GLY A 59 11.61 15.49 11.92
N LEU A 60 10.83 14.88 11.02
CA LEU A 60 9.44 14.48 11.25
C LEU A 60 9.34 12.95 11.23
N ALA A 61 9.53 12.33 10.07
CA ALA A 61 9.65 10.88 9.91
C ALA A 61 11.05 10.51 9.36
N PRO A 62 12.14 10.67 10.14
CA PRO A 62 13.51 10.55 9.65
C PRO A 62 13.95 9.12 9.30
N SER A 63 13.11 8.12 9.58
CA SER A 63 13.34 6.74 9.18
C SER A 63 12.04 6.18 8.60
N PRO A 64 11.61 6.62 7.40
CA PRO A 64 10.28 6.32 6.89
C PRO A 64 10.14 4.85 6.48
N PHE A 65 8.93 4.29 6.64
CA PHE A 65 8.62 2.88 6.34
C PHE A 65 7.40 2.73 5.43
N GLY A 66 6.18 2.86 5.96
CA GLY A 66 4.93 2.68 5.24
C GLY A 66 4.38 3.98 4.69
N ILE A 67 3.63 3.89 3.60
CA ILE A 67 2.87 5.00 3.01
C ILE A 67 1.41 4.56 2.89
N LEU A 68 0.48 5.46 3.25
CA LEU A 68 -0.95 5.28 2.99
C LEU A 68 -1.54 6.61 2.50
N ALA A 69 -2.27 6.59 1.39
CA ALA A 69 -3.05 7.74 0.94
C ALA A 69 -4.11 8.09 1.99
N HIS A 70 -4.21 9.37 2.37
CA HIS A 70 -5.08 9.76 3.48
C HIS A 70 -5.52 11.21 3.39
N GLN A 71 -6.84 11.45 3.31
CA GLN A 71 -7.46 12.78 3.33
C GLN A 71 -6.79 13.79 2.37
N GLY A 72 -6.50 13.38 1.13
CA GLY A 72 -5.84 14.24 0.12
C GLY A 72 -4.33 14.41 0.31
N GLY A 73 -3.75 13.80 1.34
CA GLY A 73 -2.31 13.71 1.56
C GLY A 73 -1.85 12.27 1.72
N ILE A 74 -0.77 12.08 2.46
CA ILE A 74 -0.21 10.78 2.81
C ILE A 74 0.08 10.67 4.30
N LEU A 75 -0.08 9.47 4.83
CA LEU A 75 0.55 9.05 6.07
C LEU A 75 1.89 8.42 5.75
N VAL A 76 2.91 8.75 6.56
CA VAL A 76 4.24 8.13 6.51
C VAL A 76 4.57 7.64 7.92
N SER A 77 4.72 6.33 8.09
CA SER A 77 5.17 5.77 9.37
C SER A 77 6.70 5.83 9.49
N SER A 78 7.20 5.96 10.71
CA SER A 78 8.63 6.09 11.00
C SER A 78 9.09 5.08 12.06
N SER A 79 10.38 4.72 12.01
CA SER A 79 11.06 3.93 13.05
C SER A 79 12.03 4.76 13.91
N SER A 80 11.86 6.08 13.89
CA SER A 80 12.70 7.02 14.63
C SER A 80 11.96 8.34 14.84
N ALA A 81 12.46 9.14 15.78
CA ALA A 81 11.89 10.42 16.24
C ALA A 81 10.52 10.35 16.94
N GLY A 82 10.24 9.24 17.63
CA GLY A 82 8.97 8.99 18.32
C GLY A 82 8.27 7.72 17.81
N ASP A 83 8.79 7.14 16.72
CA ASP A 83 8.29 5.93 16.07
C ASP A 83 6.82 6.05 15.64
N ASP A 84 6.47 7.28 15.26
CA ASP A 84 5.15 7.82 15.02
C ASP A 84 4.76 7.81 13.53
N ILE A 85 3.50 8.14 13.28
CA ILE A 85 2.92 8.29 11.95
C ILE A 85 2.72 9.78 11.68
N HIS A 86 3.35 10.30 10.64
CA HIS A 86 3.24 11.70 10.23
C HIS A 86 2.37 11.88 9.00
N ARG A 87 1.77 13.06 8.87
CA ARG A 87 0.96 13.45 7.73
C ARG A 87 1.71 14.45 6.87
N PHE A 88 1.64 14.25 5.57
CA PHE A 88 2.15 15.20 4.58
C PHE A 88 1.10 15.44 3.50
N THR A 89 1.11 16.62 2.90
CA THR A 89 0.48 16.82 1.59
C THR A 89 1.19 15.95 0.55
N LEU A 90 0.57 15.75 -0.62
CA LEU A 90 1.19 15.01 -1.73
C LEU A 90 2.48 15.65 -2.27
N THR A 91 2.75 16.91 -1.92
CA THR A 91 3.98 17.65 -2.28
C THR A 91 4.94 17.82 -1.10
N GLY A 92 4.68 17.20 0.06
CA GLY A 92 5.63 17.13 1.17
C GLY A 92 5.51 18.20 2.27
N THR A 93 4.55 19.12 2.19
CA THR A 93 4.24 20.00 3.33
C THR A 93 3.69 19.17 4.49
N SER A 94 4.30 19.29 5.67
CA SER A 94 3.80 18.62 6.89
C SER A 94 2.41 19.11 7.27
N LEU A 95 1.55 18.17 7.63
CA LEU A 95 0.21 18.41 8.19
C LEU A 95 0.14 17.98 9.67
N GLY A 96 1.31 17.79 10.30
CA GLY A 96 1.45 17.38 11.68
C GLY A 96 1.49 15.86 11.88
N THR A 97 1.61 15.46 13.15
CA THR A 97 1.60 14.06 13.56
C THR A 97 0.18 13.50 13.49
N PHE A 98 0.01 12.33 12.89
CA PHE A 98 -1.25 11.58 12.87
C PHE A 98 -1.44 10.76 14.15
N HIS A 99 -0.40 10.03 14.55
CA HIS A 99 -0.43 9.17 15.72
C HIS A 99 0.96 9.12 16.36
N ASN A 100 1.02 9.25 17.68
CA ASN A 100 2.22 9.05 18.48
C ASN A 100 1.81 8.43 19.83
N SER A 101 2.34 7.24 20.12
CA SER A 101 2.10 6.50 21.35
C SER A 101 3.16 5.42 21.55
N THR A 102 3.44 5.06 22.81
CA THR A 102 4.23 3.86 23.11
C THR A 102 3.43 2.57 22.97
N SER A 103 2.09 2.64 22.97
CA SER A 103 1.21 1.46 22.80
C SER A 103 1.12 0.98 21.36
N LEU A 104 1.51 1.82 20.39
CA LEU A 104 1.61 1.48 18.98
C LEU A 104 2.80 2.26 18.40
N ASN A 105 3.95 1.62 18.31
CA ASN A 105 5.19 2.24 17.89
C ASN A 105 5.91 1.40 16.83
N PHE A 106 6.71 2.10 16.03
CA PHE A 106 7.43 1.57 14.89
C PHE A 106 6.48 0.81 13.95
N VAL A 107 5.49 1.55 13.47
CA VAL A 107 4.55 1.02 12.49
C VAL A 107 5.26 0.81 11.16
N GLN A 108 5.20 -0.40 10.62
CA GLN A 108 5.78 -0.68 9.30
C GLN A 108 4.75 -0.46 8.19
N GLN A 109 3.73 -1.32 8.08
CA GLN A 109 2.65 -1.14 7.10
C GLN A 109 1.37 -0.54 7.72
N LEU A 110 0.67 0.24 6.91
CA LEU A 110 -0.66 0.79 7.16
C LEU A 110 -1.64 0.27 6.09
N ALA A 111 -2.90 0.03 6.45
CA ALA A 111 -3.96 -0.32 5.51
C ALA A 111 -5.33 0.18 6.00
N PHE A 112 -6.25 0.50 5.11
CA PHE A 112 -7.65 0.74 5.50
C PHE A 112 -8.37 -0.58 5.80
N ALA A 113 -9.15 -0.58 6.88
CA ALA A 113 -10.19 -1.56 7.11
C ALA A 113 -11.50 -1.12 6.43
N SER A 114 -12.38 -2.09 6.18
CA SER A 114 -13.72 -1.92 5.60
C SER A 114 -14.62 -0.97 6.39
N ASN A 115 -14.41 -0.84 7.70
CA ASN A 115 -15.13 0.10 8.56
C ASN A 115 -14.54 1.53 8.55
N GLY A 116 -13.53 1.77 7.72
CA GLY A 116 -12.84 3.06 7.59
C GLY A 116 -11.70 3.29 8.57
N SER A 117 -11.52 2.46 9.61
CA SER A 117 -10.35 2.56 10.50
C SER A 117 -9.05 2.23 9.75
N ILE A 118 -7.93 2.72 10.28
CA ILE A 118 -6.61 2.43 9.72
C ILE A 118 -5.95 1.34 10.57
N LEU A 119 -5.69 0.21 9.94
CA LEU A 119 -4.88 -0.86 10.51
C LEU A 119 -3.40 -0.46 10.45
N ALA A 120 -2.68 -0.69 11.54
CA ALA A 120 -1.27 -0.34 11.68
C ALA A 120 -0.48 -1.52 12.24
N ALA A 121 0.53 -1.99 11.50
CA ALA A 121 1.41 -3.07 11.92
C ALA A 121 2.55 -2.54 12.81
N GLY A 122 2.33 -2.53 14.14
CA GLY A 122 3.29 -2.08 15.14
C GLY A 122 4.37 -3.12 15.41
N PHE A 123 5.55 -2.91 14.85
CA PHE A 123 6.66 -3.87 14.93
C PHE A 123 7.23 -3.98 16.34
N SER A 124 7.53 -2.83 16.97
CA SER A 124 8.10 -2.78 18.31
C SER A 124 7.04 -3.01 19.40
N SER A 125 5.81 -2.55 19.16
CA SER A 125 4.68 -2.76 20.08
C SER A 125 4.06 -4.15 19.98
N ASN A 126 4.51 -4.99 19.05
CA ASN A 126 4.07 -6.38 18.87
C ASN A 126 2.56 -6.53 18.71
N ASN A 127 1.95 -5.64 17.93
CA ASN A 127 0.51 -5.61 17.75
C ASN A 127 0.08 -5.11 16.36
N ILE A 128 -1.17 -5.41 16.01
CA ILE A 128 -1.91 -4.66 14.99
C ILE A 128 -2.83 -3.70 15.73
N GLY A 129 -2.64 -2.40 15.51
CA GLY A 129 -3.49 -1.34 16.04
C GLY A 129 -4.61 -0.97 15.06
N PHE A 130 -5.76 -0.54 15.61
CA PHE A 130 -6.86 0.08 14.88
C PHE A 130 -6.87 1.56 15.22
N LEU A 131 -6.63 2.41 14.23
CA LEU A 131 -6.58 3.87 14.39
C LEU A 131 -7.86 4.52 13.86
N ASP A 132 -8.37 5.51 14.58
CA ASP A 132 -9.41 6.42 14.11
C ASP A 132 -8.88 7.18 12.88
N PRO A 133 -9.57 7.13 11.73
CA PRO A 133 -9.09 7.75 10.51
C PRO A 133 -9.12 9.29 10.56
N ASN A 134 -9.80 9.91 11.50
CA ASN A 134 -9.92 11.38 11.55
C ASN A 134 -8.80 12.01 12.36
N ASN A 135 -8.42 11.38 13.47
CA ASN A 135 -7.51 11.96 14.46
C ASN A 135 -6.36 11.03 14.88
N GLY A 136 -6.30 9.80 14.35
CA GLY A 136 -5.25 8.83 14.66
C GLY A 136 -5.29 8.27 16.08
N ALA A 137 -6.38 8.43 16.83
CA ALA A 137 -6.53 7.80 18.14
C ALA A 137 -6.51 6.26 18.04
N LEU A 138 -5.85 5.59 18.97
CA LEU A 138 -5.87 4.13 19.05
C LEU A 138 -7.21 3.66 19.61
N LEU A 139 -8.01 3.00 18.77
CA LEU A 139 -9.33 2.47 19.12
C LEU A 139 -9.24 1.09 19.79
N GLY A 140 -8.17 0.35 19.50
CA GLY A 140 -7.92 -0.99 20.03
C GLY A 140 -6.74 -1.65 19.32
N SER A 141 -6.41 -2.87 19.73
CA SER A 141 -5.37 -3.68 19.07
C SER A 141 -5.52 -5.17 19.37
N PHE A 142 -4.80 -6.00 18.63
CA PHE A 142 -4.58 -7.41 18.97
C PHE A 142 -3.09 -7.76 18.90
N THR A 143 -2.67 -8.78 19.67
CA THR A 143 -1.28 -9.23 19.72
C THR A 143 -0.83 -9.82 18.39
N ALA A 144 0.27 -9.30 17.86
CA ALA A 144 0.88 -9.71 16.60
C ALA A 144 2.40 -9.49 16.71
N SER A 145 3.11 -10.49 17.24
CA SER A 145 4.54 -10.37 17.55
C SER A 145 5.39 -10.10 16.31
N GLY A 146 6.16 -9.01 16.35
CA GLY A 146 7.01 -8.55 15.26
C GLY A 146 6.25 -8.21 13.98
N ALA A 147 5.04 -7.65 14.09
CA ALA A 147 4.19 -7.32 12.94
C ALA A 147 4.90 -6.40 11.93
N ARG A 148 4.80 -6.73 10.64
CA ARG A 148 5.42 -5.98 9.53
C ARG A 148 4.41 -5.52 8.50
N GLY A 149 3.51 -6.42 8.10
CA GLY A 149 2.45 -6.16 7.13
C GLY A 149 1.07 -6.33 7.74
N VAL A 150 0.06 -5.69 7.13
CA VAL A 150 -1.34 -5.81 7.53
C VAL A 150 -2.28 -5.57 6.35
N TYR A 151 -3.37 -6.35 6.28
CA TYR A 151 -4.43 -6.19 5.27
C TYR A 151 -5.73 -6.85 5.75
N GLN A 152 -6.89 -6.20 5.55
CA GLN A 152 -8.18 -6.83 5.88
C GLN A 152 -8.75 -7.59 4.67
N LEU A 153 -9.12 -8.85 4.89
CA LEU A 153 -9.80 -9.69 3.92
C LEU A 153 -11.28 -9.30 3.78
N GLY A 154 -11.90 -9.67 2.66
CA GLY A 154 -13.31 -9.37 2.38
C GLY A 154 -14.30 -9.99 3.37
N ASN A 155 -13.89 -11.02 4.13
CA ASN A 155 -14.68 -11.61 5.21
C ASN A 155 -14.47 -10.94 6.57
N GLY A 156 -13.69 -9.86 6.64
CA GLY A 156 -13.40 -9.11 7.86
C GLY A 156 -12.18 -9.60 8.64
N ASN A 157 -11.68 -10.81 8.39
CA ASN A 157 -10.46 -11.33 9.00
C ASN A 157 -9.23 -10.50 8.55
N ILE A 158 -8.19 -10.48 9.38
CA ILE A 158 -7.04 -9.61 9.16
C ILE A 158 -5.81 -10.47 8.88
N LEU A 159 -5.22 -10.31 7.70
CA LEU A 159 -3.88 -10.82 7.43
C LEU A 159 -2.85 -9.90 8.08
N TRP A 160 -1.82 -10.51 8.67
CA TRP A 160 -0.63 -9.81 9.12
C TRP A 160 0.61 -10.66 8.90
N THR A 161 1.79 -10.05 8.91
CA THR A 161 3.05 -10.78 8.65
C THR A 161 4.10 -10.48 9.70
N ASN A 162 5.05 -11.40 9.84
CA ASN A 162 6.29 -11.21 10.57
C ASN A 162 7.44 -12.02 9.94
N SER A 163 8.54 -12.22 10.68
CA SER A 163 9.68 -13.05 10.22
C SER A 163 9.33 -14.53 10.03
N ALA A 164 8.30 -15.04 10.72
CA ALA A 164 7.92 -16.45 10.66
C ALA A 164 6.94 -16.74 9.51
N GLY A 165 6.13 -15.77 9.10
CA GLY A 165 5.08 -16.04 8.14
C GLY A 165 4.08 -14.92 7.87
N THR A 166 3.10 -15.28 7.06
CA THR A 166 1.80 -14.62 6.98
C THR A 166 0.82 -15.37 7.87
N HIS A 167 0.10 -14.63 8.69
CA HIS A 167 -0.89 -15.12 9.65
C HIS A 167 -2.25 -14.52 9.28
N ILE A 168 -3.31 -15.24 9.64
CA ILE A 168 -4.68 -14.73 9.62
C ILE A 168 -5.18 -14.61 11.06
N TYR A 169 -5.60 -13.41 11.44
CA TYR A 169 -6.36 -13.15 12.65
C TYR A 169 -7.85 -13.29 12.34
N ASP A 170 -8.46 -14.30 12.96
CA ASP A 170 -9.91 -14.47 12.95
C ASP A 170 -10.53 -13.53 13.98
N VAL A 171 -11.33 -12.58 13.49
CA VAL A 171 -11.95 -11.54 14.33
C VAL A 171 -13.07 -12.09 15.21
N THR A 172 -13.65 -13.23 14.86
CA THR A 172 -14.73 -13.86 15.63
C THR A 172 -14.17 -14.62 16.81
N THR A 173 -13.11 -15.39 16.60
CA THR A 173 -12.48 -16.19 17.66
C THR A 173 -11.36 -15.45 18.39
N SER A 174 -10.93 -14.28 17.88
CA SER A 174 -9.81 -13.49 18.39
C SER A 174 -8.49 -14.26 18.42
N THR A 175 -8.23 -15.09 17.41
CA THR A 175 -7.03 -15.94 17.32
C THR A 175 -6.29 -15.75 16.01
N SER A 176 -4.96 -15.73 16.07
CA SER A 176 -4.10 -15.79 14.89
C SER A 176 -3.68 -17.22 14.57
N SER A 177 -3.67 -17.58 13.28
CA SER A 177 -3.07 -18.83 12.79
C SER A 177 -2.16 -18.57 11.58
N LEU A 178 -1.09 -19.36 11.47
CA LEU A 178 -0.14 -19.27 10.36
C LEU A 178 -0.78 -19.84 9.08
N VAL A 179 -0.76 -19.06 8.00
CA VAL A 179 -1.29 -19.49 6.69
C VAL A 179 -0.20 -19.67 5.63
N TYR A 180 0.96 -19.05 5.83
CA TYR A 180 2.11 -19.22 4.96
C TYR A 180 3.41 -19.04 5.75
N ALA A 181 4.31 -20.01 5.71
CA ALA A 181 5.60 -19.95 6.39
C ALA A 181 6.65 -19.19 5.55
N GLY A 182 7.50 -18.42 6.21
CA GLY A 182 8.58 -17.65 5.59
C GLY A 182 8.52 -16.16 5.93
N SER A 183 9.63 -15.45 5.76
CA SER A 183 9.69 -14.04 6.16
C SER A 183 8.78 -13.17 5.29
N GLY A 184 7.66 -12.72 5.86
CA GLY A 184 6.76 -11.75 5.24
C GLY A 184 7.18 -10.31 5.53
N ARG A 185 6.82 -9.42 4.61
CA ARG A 185 6.85 -7.97 4.82
C ARG A 185 5.47 -7.40 4.48
N TYR A 186 5.31 -6.61 3.44
CA TYR A 186 4.03 -5.96 3.18
C TYR A 186 3.04 -6.85 2.44
N LEU A 187 1.76 -6.65 2.73
CA LEU A 187 0.63 -7.31 2.10
C LEU A 187 -0.07 -6.32 1.19
N GLN A 188 -0.22 -6.66 -0.08
CA GLN A 188 -1.02 -5.86 -1.02
C GLN A 188 -1.89 -6.80 -1.82
N PHE A 189 -3.17 -6.43 -1.96
CA PHE A 189 -4.05 -7.13 -2.86
C PHE A 189 -3.68 -6.82 -4.30
N ALA A 190 -3.36 -7.87 -5.05
CA ALA A 190 -3.19 -7.81 -6.49
C ALA A 190 -4.38 -8.56 -7.12
N PRO A 191 -5.36 -7.86 -7.72
CA PRO A 191 -6.39 -8.54 -8.49
C PRO A 191 -5.71 -9.23 -9.67
N VAL A 192 -5.65 -10.56 -9.65
CA VAL A 192 -5.30 -11.32 -10.84
C VAL A 192 -6.58 -11.42 -11.66
N PRO A 193 -6.64 -10.87 -12.88
CA PRO A 193 -7.79 -11.11 -13.75
C PRO A 193 -7.81 -12.61 -14.03
N GLU A 194 -8.76 -13.32 -13.42
CA GLU A 194 -8.94 -14.73 -13.72
C GLU A 194 -9.21 -14.87 -15.23
N PRO A 195 -8.69 -15.91 -15.91
CA PRO A 195 -8.84 -16.09 -17.36
C PRO A 195 -10.31 -16.02 -17.83
N SER A 196 -11.25 -16.40 -16.97
CA SER A 196 -12.69 -16.32 -17.22
C SER A 196 -13.20 -14.88 -17.35
N THR A 197 -12.66 -13.93 -16.59
CA THR A 197 -13.00 -12.51 -16.68
C THR A 197 -12.52 -11.94 -18.02
N VAL A 198 -11.31 -12.31 -18.45
CA VAL A 198 -10.75 -11.94 -19.76
C VAL A 198 -11.56 -12.55 -20.90
N ALA A 199 -11.93 -13.83 -20.79
CA ALA A 199 -12.75 -14.53 -21.78
C ALA A 199 -14.17 -13.95 -21.89
N ALA A 200 -14.80 -13.56 -20.77
CA ALA A 200 -16.12 -12.94 -20.77
C ALA A 200 -16.13 -11.58 -21.49
N PHE A 201 -15.10 -10.75 -21.29
CA PHE A 201 -14.93 -9.51 -22.06
C PHE A 201 -14.66 -9.79 -23.55
N GLY A 202 -13.86 -10.81 -23.87
CA GLY A 202 -13.60 -11.23 -25.26
C GLY A 202 -14.86 -11.71 -26.00
N VAL A 203 -15.69 -12.53 -25.36
CA VAL A 203 -16.95 -13.02 -25.94
C VAL A 203 -17.97 -11.89 -26.10
N GLY A 204 -18.06 -10.98 -25.11
CA GLY A 204 -18.93 -9.80 -25.20
C GLY A 204 -18.59 -8.91 -26.39
N ALA A 205 -17.29 -8.61 -26.59
CA ALA A 205 -16.82 -7.80 -27.71
C ALA A 205 -17.05 -8.51 -29.07
N LEU A 206 -16.83 -9.83 -29.14
CA LEU A 206 -17.06 -10.60 -30.36
C LEU A 206 -18.55 -10.62 -30.76
N LEU A 207 -19.45 -10.82 -29.80
CA LEU A 207 -20.90 -10.81 -30.04
C LEU A 207 -21.40 -9.43 -30.50
N LEU A 208 -20.86 -8.35 -29.93
CA LEU A 208 -21.15 -6.98 -30.36
C LEU A 208 -20.63 -6.71 -31.77
N GLY A 209 -19.40 -7.12 -32.09
CA GLY A 209 -18.82 -7.01 -33.44
C GLY A 209 -19.61 -7.78 -34.50
N LEU A 210 -20.04 -9.01 -34.20
CA LEU A 210 -20.87 -9.83 -35.08
C LEU A 210 -22.26 -9.20 -35.31
N ARG A 211 -22.86 -8.59 -34.30
CA ARG A 211 -24.14 -7.86 -34.43
C ARG A 211 -23.99 -6.63 -35.33
N ALA A 212 -22.93 -5.85 -35.15
CA ALA A 212 -22.65 -4.67 -35.98
C ALA A 212 -22.41 -5.05 -37.46
N ALA A 213 -21.64 -6.11 -37.72
CA ALA A 213 -21.38 -6.61 -39.07
C ALA A 213 -22.66 -7.08 -39.79
N ARG A 214 -23.56 -7.76 -39.07
CA ARG A 214 -24.87 -8.20 -39.61
C ARG A 214 -25.78 -7.02 -39.95
N GLN A 215 -25.78 -5.97 -39.13
CA GLN A 215 -26.57 -4.76 -39.40
C GLN A 215 -26.03 -3.97 -40.60
N ALA A 216 -24.70 -3.88 -40.74
CA ALA A 216 -24.06 -3.25 -41.91
C ALA A 216 -24.38 -3.99 -43.22
N LYS A 217 -24.38 -5.32 -43.19
CA LYS A 217 -24.72 -6.15 -44.37
C LYS A 217 -26.18 -5.95 -44.80
N LYS A 218 -27.13 -5.91 -43.84
CA LYS A 218 -28.56 -5.65 -44.12
C LYS A 218 -28.81 -4.26 -44.72
N ARG A 219 -28.09 -3.24 -44.25
CA ARG A 219 -28.19 -1.87 -44.78
C ARG A 219 -27.68 -1.74 -46.22
N ARG A 220 -26.66 -2.51 -46.60
CA ARG A 220 -26.14 -2.53 -47.97
C ARG A 220 -27.07 -3.24 -48.95
N SER A 221 -27.78 -4.29 -48.51
CA SER A 221 -28.73 -5.01 -49.36
C SER A 221 -30.08 -4.32 -49.55
N SER A 222 -30.43 -3.34 -48.70
CA SER A 222 -31.66 -2.55 -48.84
C SER A 222 -31.47 -1.26 -49.65
N ALA A 223 -30.26 -1.02 -50.16
CA ALA A 223 -29.89 0.17 -50.93
C ALA A 223 -29.58 -0.14 -52.41
N SER A 224 -29.82 -1.37 -52.86
CA SER A 224 -29.84 -1.80 -54.27
C SER A 224 -31.27 -2.10 -54.68
#